data_AF-A0A559IVG7-F1
#
_entry.id   AF-A0A559IVG7-F1
#
_cell.length_a   1.000
_cell.length_b   1.000
_cell.length_c   1.000
_cell.angle_alpha   90.00
_cell.angle_beta   90.00
_cell.angle_gamma   90.00
#
_symmetry.space_group_name_H-M   'P 1'
#
loop_
_entity.id
_entity.type
_entity.pdbx_description
1 polymer ?
#
loop_
_entity_poly.entity_id
_entity_poly.type
_entity_poly.pdbx_seq_one_letter_code
_entity_poly.pdbx_strand_id
1 'polypeptide(L)'
;MSLYFRNSTNSAVRLVIFYTDINKCGIPIVGARGILSGWYRLEPGQTREIVRGSIGGRTINYYAENIARTRVWSGNFLGLVPNYTFSGCWGWSFPDRDLCENCRRVRFRTLDIQPGLVNYTVNFITSSSQRQTNLKDVVAALPSKKVKAK
;
A
#
# COMPACT_ATOMS: atom_id res chain seq x y z
N MET A 1 16.92 -0.20 7.42
CA MET A 1 16.07 0.76 6.69
C MET A 1 14.90 0.00 6.15
N SER A 2 13.67 0.37 6.52
CA SER A 2 12.49 -0.43 6.19
C SER A 2 11.18 0.37 6.30
N LEU A 3 10.19 -0.04 5.51
CA LEU A 3 8.80 0.39 5.62
C LEU A 3 8.00 -0.61 6.46
N TYR A 4 7.38 -0.10 7.51
CA TYR A 4 6.50 -0.83 8.40
C TYR A 4 5.05 -0.41 8.19
N PHE A 5 4.16 -1.37 8.34
CA PHE A 5 2.73 -1.10 8.50
C PHE A 5 2.28 -1.61 9.85
N ARG A 6 1.57 -0.76 10.59
CA ARG A 6 0.98 -1.08 11.89
C ARG A 6 -0.53 -1.05 11.77
N ASN A 7 -1.18 -2.04 12.36
CA ASN A 7 -2.63 -2.06 12.48
C ASN A 7 -3.03 -1.72 13.92
N SER A 8 -3.40 -0.47 14.18
CA SER A 8 -3.97 -0.04 15.46
C SER A 8 -5.51 -0.02 15.44
N THR A 9 -6.11 -0.77 14.51
CA THR A 9 -7.56 -0.94 14.44
C THR A 9 -8.01 -2.19 15.20
N ASN A 10 -9.31 -2.35 15.39
CA ASN A 10 -9.92 -3.52 16.04
C ASN A 10 -10.25 -4.68 15.08
N SER A 11 -9.76 -4.64 13.84
CA SER A 11 -10.07 -5.64 12.81
C SER A 11 -8.82 -5.97 12.01
N ALA A 12 -8.70 -7.20 11.51
CA ALA A 12 -7.61 -7.56 10.62
C ALA A 12 -7.68 -6.75 9.32
N VAL A 13 -6.52 -6.30 8.85
CA VAL A 13 -6.35 -5.49 7.65
C VAL A 13 -5.56 -6.29 6.61
N ARG A 14 -6.02 -6.25 5.37
CA ARG A 14 -5.29 -6.77 4.21
C ARG A 14 -4.65 -5.60 3.46
N LEU A 15 -3.38 -5.72 3.15
CA LEU A 15 -2.56 -4.68 2.53
C LEU A 15 -1.97 -5.17 1.21
N VAL A 16 -1.96 -4.29 0.22
CA VAL A 16 -1.23 -4.44 -1.04
C VAL A 16 -0.36 -3.21 -1.23
N ILE A 17 0.84 -3.40 -1.76
CA ILE A 17 1.75 -2.31 -2.10
C ILE A 17 2.22 -2.42 -3.54
N PHE A 18 2.53 -1.27 -4.11
CA PHE A 18 3.17 -1.08 -5.39
C PHE A 18 4.28 -0.03 -5.26
N TYR A 19 5.48 -0.33 -5.73
CA TYR A 19 6.56 0.67 -5.84
C TYR A 19 7.47 0.34 -7.01
N THR A 20 8.05 1.37 -7.62
CA THR A 20 9.00 1.19 -8.72
C THR A 20 10.36 0.77 -8.16
N ASP A 21 10.96 -0.25 -8.78
CA ASP A 21 12.32 -0.68 -8.47
C ASP A 21 13.00 -1.16 -9.76
N ILE A 22 13.74 -0.24 -10.39
CA ILE A 22 14.38 -0.48 -11.69
C ILE A 22 15.46 -1.57 -11.60
N ASN A 23 16.14 -1.67 -10.46
CA ASN A 23 17.20 -2.65 -10.26
C ASN A 23 16.65 -4.08 -10.19
N LYS A 24 15.46 -4.26 -9.60
CA LYS A 24 14.82 -5.59 -9.48
C LYS A 24 13.91 -5.94 -10.66
N CYS A 25 13.17 -4.97 -11.18
CA CYS A 25 12.14 -5.22 -12.20
C CYS A 25 12.54 -4.77 -13.60
N GLY A 26 13.70 -4.13 -13.76
CA GLY A 26 14.16 -3.55 -15.02
C GLY A 26 13.43 -2.26 -15.39
N ILE A 27 13.92 -1.63 -16.45
CA ILE A 27 13.33 -0.41 -17.02
C ILE A 27 12.12 -0.82 -17.89
N PRO A 28 10.92 -0.25 -17.66
CA PRO A 28 9.80 -0.45 -18.58
C PRO A 28 10.09 0.20 -19.93
N ILE A 29 9.82 -0.52 -21.03
CA ILE A 29 9.85 0.05 -22.39
C ILE A 29 8.64 0.98 -22.60
N VAL A 30 7.49 0.64 -22.00
CA VAL A 30 6.25 1.43 -22.01
C VAL A 30 5.54 1.30 -20.66
N GLY A 31 4.99 2.41 -20.14
CA GLY A 31 4.25 2.44 -18.89
C GLY A 31 5.15 2.43 -17.65
N ALA A 32 4.60 2.00 -16.51
CA ALA A 32 5.38 1.83 -15.28
C ALA A 32 5.62 0.35 -15.00
N ARG A 33 6.78 -0.01 -14.44
CA ARG A 33 7.05 -1.37 -13.97
C ARG A 33 7.59 -1.29 -12.56
N GLY A 34 7.11 -2.15 -11.69
CA GLY A 34 7.45 -2.11 -10.27
C GLY A 34 7.10 -3.39 -9.55
N ILE A 35 7.42 -3.43 -8.27
CA ILE A 35 7.06 -4.53 -7.39
C ILE A 35 5.62 -4.32 -6.93
N LEU A 36 4.75 -5.26 -7.25
CA LEU A 36 3.41 -5.36 -6.68
C LEU A 36 3.40 -6.58 -5.77
N SER A 37 2.94 -6.40 -4.54
CA SER A 37 2.86 -7.50 -3.58
C SER A 37 1.75 -7.32 -2.56
N GLY A 38 1.14 -8.42 -2.13
CA GLY A 38 0.02 -8.49 -1.19
C GLY A 38 -0.70 -9.83 -1.36
N TRP A 39 -1.84 -10.13 -0.77
CA TRP A 39 -2.46 -9.47 0.36
C TRP A 39 -1.71 -9.81 1.65
N TYR A 40 -1.00 -8.84 2.19
CA TYR A 40 -0.41 -8.96 3.52
C TYR A 40 -1.51 -8.84 4.56
N ARG A 41 -1.65 -9.84 5.42
CA ARG A 41 -2.55 -9.78 6.56
C ARG A 41 -1.84 -9.17 7.77
N LEU A 42 -2.48 -8.18 8.40
CA LEU A 42 -2.08 -7.56 9.66
C LEU A 42 -3.21 -7.71 10.68
N GLU A 43 -2.96 -8.48 11.74
CA GLU A 43 -3.88 -8.62 12.86
C GLU A 43 -3.96 -7.33 13.72
N PRO A 44 -5.03 -7.14 14.52
CA PRO A 44 -5.10 -6.03 15.46
C PRO A 44 -3.86 -5.95 16.37
N GLY A 45 -3.26 -4.76 16.46
CA GLY A 45 -2.03 -4.51 17.22
C GLY A 45 -0.73 -4.89 16.51
N GLN A 46 -0.80 -5.61 15.39
CA GLN A 46 0.39 -6.11 14.70
C GLN A 46 1.12 -4.99 13.96
N THR A 47 2.46 -5.04 14.00
CA THR A 47 3.34 -4.28 13.11
C THR A 47 4.11 -5.25 12.23
N ARG A 48 4.17 -4.99 10.93
CA ARG A 48 4.85 -5.85 9.96
C ARG A 48 5.77 -5.03 9.08
N GLU A 49 6.99 -5.53 8.90
CA GLU A 49 7.93 -5.04 7.88
C GLU A 49 7.46 -5.52 6.50
N ILE A 50 7.25 -4.58 5.57
CA ILE A 50 6.74 -4.89 4.24
C ILE A 50 7.80 -4.64 3.16
N VAL A 51 8.56 -3.54 3.27
CA VAL A 51 9.67 -3.25 2.36
C VAL A 51 10.93 -3.16 3.18
N ARG A 52 11.90 -4.01 2.85
CA ARG A 52 13.24 -3.98 3.43
C ARG A 52 14.19 -3.26 2.47
N GLY A 53 14.98 -2.33 3.00
CA GLY A 53 15.97 -1.57 2.25
C GLY A 53 15.76 -0.06 2.30
N SER A 54 16.53 0.67 1.50
CA SER A 54 16.45 2.14 1.45
C SER A 54 15.07 2.58 0.95
N ILE A 55 14.31 3.26 1.82
CA ILE A 55 12.95 3.77 1.54
C ILE A 55 12.89 5.30 1.44
N GLY A 56 13.89 6.02 1.97
CA GLY A 56 13.95 7.47 1.88
C GLY A 56 14.04 7.94 0.43
N GLY A 57 13.20 8.91 0.07
CA GLY A 57 13.09 9.43 -1.30
C GLY A 57 12.30 8.53 -2.25
N ARG A 58 11.68 7.44 -1.78
CA ARG A 58 10.82 6.58 -2.59
C ARG A 58 9.35 6.99 -2.48
N THR A 59 8.65 6.86 -3.61
CA THR A 59 7.20 6.90 -3.66
C THR A 59 6.67 5.47 -3.62
N ILE A 60 5.83 5.19 -2.63
CA ILE A 60 5.22 3.88 -2.40
C ILE A 60 3.71 4.04 -2.48
N ASN A 61 3.06 3.24 -3.32
CA ASN A 61 1.62 3.21 -3.45
C ASN A 61 1.09 2.04 -2.63
N TYR A 62 0.10 2.25 -1.77
CA TYR A 62 -0.48 1.20 -0.96
C TYR A 62 -2.01 1.22 -0.97
N TYR A 63 -2.62 0.05 -0.88
CA TYR A 63 -4.05 -0.12 -0.70
C TYR A 63 -4.28 -1.04 0.48
N ALA A 64 -5.19 -0.68 1.37
CA ALA A 64 -5.57 -1.59 2.45
C ALA A 64 -7.08 -1.63 2.66
N GLU A 65 -7.58 -2.76 3.13
CA GLU A 65 -8.98 -2.94 3.51
C GLU A 65 -9.09 -3.81 4.75
N ASN A 66 -10.11 -3.60 5.58
CA ASN A 66 -10.42 -4.61 6.60
C ASN A 66 -11.07 -5.85 5.95
N ILE A 67 -11.08 -6.98 6.67
CA ILE A 67 -11.65 -8.25 6.15
C ILE A 67 -13.09 -8.08 5.67
N ALA A 68 -13.91 -7.33 6.40
CA ALA A 68 -15.32 -7.07 6.06
C ALA A 68 -15.50 -6.03 4.94
N ARG A 69 -14.42 -5.42 4.42
CA ARG A 69 -14.42 -4.34 3.40
C ARG A 69 -15.28 -3.12 3.75
N THR A 70 -15.60 -2.94 5.03
CA THR A 70 -16.35 -1.78 5.55
C THR A 70 -15.46 -0.54 5.70
N ARG A 71 -14.14 -0.74 5.84
CA ARG A 71 -13.11 0.29 5.96
C ARG A 71 -12.02 0.01 4.95
N VAL A 72 -11.70 1.03 4.15
CA VAL A 72 -10.70 0.95 3.07
C VAL A 72 -9.78 2.14 3.18
N TRP A 73 -8.47 1.91 3.07
CA TRP A 73 -7.44 2.93 2.93
C TRP A 73 -7.00 2.93 1.47
N SER A 74 -7.59 3.86 0.73
CA SER A 74 -7.39 4.03 -0.72
C SER A 74 -6.98 5.47 -1.05
N GLY A 75 -6.55 5.68 -2.29
CA GLY A 75 -6.29 7.00 -2.85
C GLY A 75 -6.85 7.11 -4.26
N ASN A 76 -6.08 7.73 -5.16
CA ASN A 76 -6.52 8.03 -6.52
C ASN A 76 -5.83 7.19 -7.60
N PHE A 77 -4.73 6.48 -7.27
CA PHE A 77 -3.96 5.72 -8.25
C PHE A 77 -4.62 4.38 -8.54
N LEU A 78 -5.28 4.25 -9.69
CA LEU A 78 -6.06 3.05 -10.05
C LEU A 78 -5.15 1.92 -10.54
N GLY A 79 -5.27 0.74 -9.92
CA GLY A 79 -4.53 -0.46 -10.29
C GLY A 79 -5.33 -1.74 -10.22
N LEU A 80 -4.86 -2.75 -10.95
CA LEU A 80 -5.40 -4.11 -10.91
C LEU A 80 -4.57 -4.96 -9.96
N VAL A 81 -5.23 -5.63 -9.03
CA VAL A 81 -4.58 -6.51 -8.04
C VAL A 81 -5.24 -7.89 -8.03
N PRO A 82 -4.46 -8.98 -8.03
CA PRO A 82 -5.00 -10.32 -7.88
C PRO A 82 -5.81 -10.46 -6.58
N ASN A 83 -6.84 -11.31 -6.60
CA ASN A 83 -7.62 -11.63 -5.40
C ASN A 83 -6.91 -12.62 -4.44
N TYR A 84 -5.87 -13.32 -4.91
CA TYR A 84 -5.02 -14.22 -4.13
C TYR A 84 -3.75 -13.51 -3.62
N THR A 85 -2.91 -14.19 -2.84
CA THR A 85 -1.62 -13.65 -2.40
C THR A 85 -0.55 -13.79 -3.48
N PHE A 86 0.18 -12.73 -3.77
CA PHE A 86 1.15 -12.62 -4.84
C PHE A 86 2.30 -11.69 -4.42
N SER A 87 3.46 -11.87 -5.04
CA SER A 87 4.61 -10.97 -4.89
C SER A 87 5.49 -11.10 -6.11
N GLY A 88 5.80 -9.98 -6.77
CA GLY A 88 6.70 -10.02 -7.92
C GLY A 88 6.80 -8.68 -8.64
N CYS A 89 7.46 -8.70 -9.78
CA CYS A 89 7.54 -7.56 -10.69
C CYS A 89 6.32 -7.57 -11.62
N TRP A 90 5.57 -6.48 -11.59
CA TRP A 90 4.37 -6.29 -12.40
C TRP A 90 4.55 -5.10 -13.33
N GLY A 91 4.13 -5.29 -14.57
CA GLY A 91 3.97 -4.22 -15.54
C GLY A 91 2.65 -3.51 -15.32
N TRP A 92 2.70 -2.19 -15.20
CA TRP A 92 1.58 -1.28 -15.26
C TRP A 92 1.48 -0.74 -16.68
N SER A 93 0.96 -1.58 -17.57
CA SER A 93 0.62 -1.15 -18.92
C SER A 93 -0.83 -0.68 -18.92
N PHE A 94 -1.07 0.55 -19.38
CA PHE A 94 -2.42 1.07 -19.65
C PHE A 94 -3.14 0.18 -20.69
N PRO A 95 -4.48 0.25 -20.80
CA PRO A 95 -5.48 -0.48 -20.04
C PRO A 95 -5.90 -1.85 -20.63
N ASP A 96 -5.26 -2.38 -21.67
CA ASP A 96 -5.86 -3.44 -22.52
C ASP A 96 -5.21 -4.82 -22.46
N ARG A 97 -4.32 -5.09 -21.51
CA ARG A 97 -3.87 -6.48 -21.27
C ARG A 97 -4.18 -6.89 -19.85
N ASP A 98 -5.34 -7.54 -19.70
CA ASP A 98 -5.71 -8.39 -18.57
C ASP A 98 -4.69 -9.54 -18.42
N LEU A 99 -3.46 -9.21 -17.99
CA LEU A 99 -2.43 -10.20 -17.64
C LEU A 99 -2.65 -10.78 -16.23
N CYS A 100 -3.83 -10.54 -15.65
CA CYS A 100 -4.16 -10.97 -14.31
C CYS A 100 -5.50 -11.70 -14.31
N GLU A 101 -5.43 -13.01 -14.21
CA GLU A 101 -6.58 -13.87 -13.97
C GLU A 101 -7.13 -13.60 -12.56
N ASN A 102 -8.43 -13.33 -12.44
CA ASN A 102 -9.10 -13.02 -11.17
C ASN A 102 -8.55 -11.78 -10.42
N CYS A 103 -8.40 -10.68 -11.16
CA CYS A 103 -8.03 -9.38 -10.63
C CYS A 103 -9.22 -8.52 -10.19
N ARG A 104 -8.98 -7.59 -9.27
CA ARG A 104 -9.91 -6.50 -8.93
C ARG A 104 -9.27 -5.13 -9.07
N ARG A 105 -10.08 -4.14 -9.42
CA ARG A 105 -9.66 -2.73 -9.47
C ARG A 105 -9.65 -2.15 -8.06
N VAL A 106 -8.49 -1.64 -7.64
CA VAL A 106 -8.30 -0.91 -6.39
C VAL A 106 -7.71 0.46 -6.68
N ARG A 107 -7.86 1.38 -5.73
CA ARG A 107 -7.22 2.69 -5.82
C ARG A 107 -6.19 2.83 -4.72
N PHE A 108 -4.92 2.75 -5.09
CA PHE A 108 -3.82 2.94 -4.17
C PHE A 108 -3.75 4.40 -3.70
N ARG A 109 -3.34 4.54 -2.45
CA ARG A 109 -2.90 5.79 -1.85
C ARG A 109 -1.39 5.91 -2.04
N THR A 110 -0.97 7.06 -2.55
CA THR A 110 0.44 7.40 -2.73
C THR A 110 1.03 7.87 -1.41
N LEU A 111 2.21 7.37 -1.08
CA LEU A 111 3.00 7.73 0.08
C LEU A 111 4.38 8.17 -0.41
N ASP A 112 4.67 9.45 -0.27
CA ASP A 112 5.98 10.03 -0.58
C ASP A 112 6.82 10.07 0.69
N ILE A 113 7.87 9.25 0.72
CA ILE A 113 8.78 9.15 1.87
C ILE A 113 9.92 10.14 1.63
N GLN A 114 10.08 11.10 2.53
CA GLN A 114 11.14 12.11 2.41
C GLN A 114 12.54 11.46 2.38
N PRO A 115 13.50 12.07 1.64
CA PRO A 115 14.90 11.66 1.71
C PRO A 115 15.43 11.68 3.15
N GLY A 116 16.37 10.77 3.45
CA GLY A 116 16.99 10.67 4.79
C GLY A 116 16.22 9.84 5.82
N LEU A 117 14.98 9.45 5.54
CA LEU A 117 14.22 8.55 6.42
C LEU A 117 14.72 7.10 6.30
N VAL A 118 15.20 6.57 7.42
CA VAL A 118 15.74 5.20 7.53
C VAL A 118 14.61 4.20 7.74
N ASN A 119 13.71 4.49 8.68
CA ASN A 119 12.55 3.65 8.99
C ASN A 119 11.29 4.51 8.89
N TYR A 120 10.22 3.96 8.32
CA TYR A 120 8.96 4.68 8.18
C TYR A 120 7.81 3.74 8.49
N THR A 121 6.82 4.21 9.25
CA THR A 121 5.68 3.42 9.69
C THR A 121 4.38 4.06 9.25
N VAL A 122 3.56 3.31 8.52
CA VAL A 122 2.17 3.67 8.25
C VAL A 122 1.28 2.98 9.28
N ASN A 123 0.65 3.75 10.15
CA ASN A 123 -0.23 3.23 11.19
C ASN A 123 -1.71 3.37 10.78
N PHE A 124 -2.38 2.25 10.55
CA PHE A 124 -3.81 2.21 10.33
C PHE A 124 -4.57 2.46 11.62
N ILE A 125 -5.32 3.56 11.63
CA ILE A 125 -6.19 3.98 12.73
C ILE A 125 -7.61 4.15 12.23
N THR A 126 -8.58 4.21 13.14
CA THR A 126 -10.01 4.31 12.80
C THR A 126 -10.63 5.66 13.13
N SER A 127 -10.01 6.41 14.04
CA SER A 127 -10.45 7.74 14.46
C SER A 127 -9.24 8.67 14.55
N SER A 128 -9.43 9.93 14.17
CA SER A 128 -8.41 10.98 14.32
C SER A 128 -7.99 11.19 15.79
N SER A 129 -8.87 10.87 16.74
CA SER A 129 -8.55 10.88 18.18
C SER A 129 -7.50 9.84 18.58
N GLN A 130 -7.26 8.82 17.76
CA GLN A 130 -6.21 7.82 17.98
C GLN A 130 -4.85 8.25 17.41
N ARG A 131 -4.75 9.47 16.84
CA ARG A 131 -3.50 10.00 16.32
C ARG A 131 -2.59 10.37 17.50
N GLN A 132 -1.72 9.44 17.88
CA GLN A 132 -0.61 9.75 18.77
C GLN A 132 0.44 10.59 18.03
N THR A 133 1.18 11.37 18.82
CA THR A 133 2.16 12.44 18.49
C THR A 133 2.89 12.35 17.14
N ASN A 134 3.15 13.54 16.55
CA ASN A 134 3.87 13.74 15.28
C ASN A 134 5.33 13.25 15.35
N LEU A 135 5.55 11.95 15.33
CA LEU A 135 6.84 11.39 14.97
C LEU A 135 6.99 11.52 13.45
N LYS A 136 8.10 12.12 12.99
CA LYS A 136 8.38 12.32 11.55
C LYS A 136 8.32 11.01 10.75
N ASP A 137 8.57 9.90 11.43
CA ASP A 137 8.74 8.57 10.87
C ASP A 137 7.47 7.72 10.98
N VAL A 138 6.40 8.24 11.60
CA VAL A 138 5.13 7.53 11.78
C VAL A 138 3.97 8.37 11.26
N VAL A 139 3.29 7.88 10.23
CA VAL A 139 2.09 8.52 9.69
C VAL A 139 0.85 7.75 10.08
N ALA A 140 -0.12 8.45 10.66
CA ALA A 140 -1.43 7.90 10.96
C ALA A 140 -2.32 7.94 9.71
N ALA A 141 -2.78 6.77 9.26
CA ALA A 141 -3.61 6.60 8.08
C ALA A 141 -5.07 6.32 8.48
N LEU A 142 -5.96 7.27 8.18
CA LEU A 142 -7.41 7.11 8.33
C LEU A 142 -8.03 6.40 7.11
N PRO A 143 -9.14 5.66 7.31
CA PRO A 143 -9.90 5.08 6.21
C PRO A 143 -10.40 6.19 5.30
N SER A 144 -10.44 5.91 4.00
CA SER A 144 -11.01 6.80 3.00
C SER A 144 -12.51 6.96 3.22
N LYS A 145 -13.03 8.16 2.96
CA LYS A 145 -14.47 8.39 2.92
C LYS A 145 -15.08 7.46 1.87
N LYS A 146 -16.18 6.78 2.22
CA LYS A 146 -16.97 6.04 1.23
C LYS A 146 -17.47 7.05 0.20
N VAL A 147 -16.99 6.97 -1.04
CA VAL A 147 -17.61 7.68 -2.15
C VAL A 147 -18.98 7.02 -2.33
N LYS A 148 -20.06 7.73 -2.00
CA LYS A 148 -21.41 7.28 -2.37
C LYS A 148 -21.40 7.15 -3.90
N ALA A 149 -21.67 5.96 -4.41
CA ALA A 149 -22.00 5.80 -5.82
C ALA A 149 -23.19 6.72 -6.10
N LYS A 150 -23.04 7.62 -7.06
CA LYS A 150 -24.11 8.48 -7.56
C LYS A 150 -24.76 7.76 -8.73
#